data_AF-A0A525JC09-F1
#
_entry.id   AF-A0A525JC09-F1
#
_cell.length_a   1.000
_cell.length_b   1.000
_cell.length_c   1.000
_cell.angle_alpha   90.00
_cell.angle_beta   90.00
_cell.angle_gamma   90.00
#
_symmetry.space_group_name_H-M   'P 1'
#
loop_
_entity.id
_entity.type
_entity.pdbx_description
1 polymer ?
#
loop_
_entity_poly.entity_id
_entity_poly.type
_entity_poly.pdbx_seq_one_letter_code
_entity_poly.pdbx_strand_id
1 'polypeptide(L)'
;MLARDLAAQARAAETPEEKVALAAAFQKTSRAVRLTLALDAKLERQAARDARDEAREAKAAADDAALRESRVVEAAEAARLRVAEPTPAETQKRRVKGVLNRLLWTEAEGDEEEYEILREDLDARLYEAEDAPGFADLPIEVLAQALKADMRLCGELVVTTAARLVPANTGVQSPRADTG
;
A
#
# COMPACT_ATOMS: atom_id res chain seq x y z
N MET A 1 -36.15 53.23 -10.19
CA MET A 1 -37.02 54.39 -10.46
C MET A 1 -36.95 54.82 -11.93
N LEU A 2 -35.77 55.01 -12.51
CA LEU A 2 -35.56 55.54 -13.87
C LEU A 2 -36.44 54.95 -15.00
N ALA A 3 -36.64 53.63 -15.05
CA ALA A 3 -37.43 52.99 -16.10
C ALA A 3 -38.94 53.32 -16.00
N ARG A 4 -39.46 53.45 -14.78
CA ARG A 4 -40.86 53.84 -14.53
C ARG A 4 -41.07 55.32 -14.89
N ASP A 5 -40.07 56.15 -14.61
CA ASP A 5 -40.10 57.58 -14.89
C ASP A 5 -40.04 57.85 -16.41
N LEU A 6 -39.16 57.15 -17.14
CA LEU A 6 -39.10 57.22 -18.61
C LEU A 6 -40.42 56.77 -19.27
N ALA A 7 -41.07 55.73 -18.74
CA ALA A 7 -42.36 55.28 -19.24
C ALA A 7 -43.49 56.29 -18.94
N ALA A 8 -43.46 56.96 -17.78
CA ALA A 8 -44.41 58.01 -17.44
C ALA A 8 -44.19 59.25 -18.33
N GLN A 9 -42.94 59.66 -18.55
CA GLN A 9 -42.58 60.76 -19.44
C GLN A 9 -42.99 60.47 -20.89
N ALA A 10 -42.78 59.24 -21.38
CA ALA A 10 -43.19 58.86 -22.73
C ALA A 10 -44.72 58.93 -22.93
N ARG A 11 -45.51 58.68 -21.89
CA ARG A 11 -46.98 58.82 -21.94
C ARG A 11 -47.41 60.29 -21.91
N ALA A 12 -46.69 61.14 -21.18
CA ALA A 12 -46.97 62.55 -21.02
C ALA A 12 -46.47 63.42 -22.20
N ALA A 13 -45.55 62.93 -23.03
CA ALA A 13 -45.04 63.66 -24.18
C ALA A 13 -46.16 64.01 -25.18
N GLU A 14 -46.13 65.22 -25.72
CA GLU A 14 -47.17 65.73 -26.62
C GLU A 14 -46.85 65.43 -28.08
N THR A 15 -45.56 65.45 -28.43
CA THR A 15 -45.11 65.23 -29.81
C THR A 15 -44.79 63.74 -30.07
N PRO A 16 -45.04 63.24 -31.29
CA PRO A 16 -44.70 61.86 -31.65
C PRO A 16 -43.18 61.61 -31.64
N GLU A 17 -42.37 62.62 -31.96
CA GLU A 17 -40.91 62.52 -32.00
C GLU A 17 -40.31 62.29 -30.61
N GLU A 18 -40.77 63.03 -29.60
CA GLU A 18 -40.35 62.85 -28.20
C GLU A 18 -40.74 61.47 -27.66
N LYS A 19 -41.93 60.97 -28.00
CA LYS A 19 -42.36 59.62 -27.63
C LYS A 19 -41.42 58.55 -28.16
N VAL A 20 -41.02 58.66 -29.43
CA VAL A 20 -40.09 57.71 -30.07
C VAL A 20 -38.72 57.77 -29.39
N ALA A 21 -38.21 58.97 -29.09
CA ALA A 21 -36.93 59.13 -28.41
C ALA A 21 -36.94 58.52 -26.99
N LEU A 22 -37.98 58.79 -26.20
CA LEU A 22 -38.13 58.25 -24.84
C LEU A 22 -38.32 56.72 -24.84
N ALA A 23 -39.08 56.19 -25.78
CA ALA A 23 -39.23 54.74 -25.95
C ALA A 23 -37.88 54.07 -26.29
N ALA A 24 -37.10 54.67 -27.19
CA ALA A 24 -35.77 54.17 -27.54
C ALA A 24 -34.81 54.20 -26.34
N ALA A 25 -34.83 55.29 -25.54
CA ALA A 25 -34.04 55.38 -24.31
C ALA A 25 -34.44 54.30 -23.30
N PHE A 26 -35.74 54.10 -23.06
CA PHE A 26 -36.27 53.06 -22.18
C PHE A 26 -35.84 51.65 -22.60
N GLN A 27 -35.86 51.36 -23.90
CA GLN A 27 -35.42 50.04 -24.41
C GLN A 27 -33.91 49.83 -24.19
N LYS A 28 -33.09 50.87 -24.43
CA LYS A 28 -31.64 50.82 -24.17
C LYS A 28 -31.34 50.58 -22.69
N THR A 29 -31.99 51.33 -21.78
CA THR A 29 -31.80 51.14 -20.33
C THR A 29 -32.29 49.76 -19.87
N SER A 30 -33.44 49.29 -20.38
CA SER A 30 -33.99 47.98 -20.03
C SER A 30 -33.10 46.83 -20.53
N ARG A 31 -32.45 46.99 -21.68
CA ARG A 31 -31.46 46.03 -22.18
C ARG A 31 -30.21 46.04 -21.31
N ALA A 32 -29.69 47.20 -20.94
CA ALA A 32 -28.52 47.32 -20.07
C ALA A 32 -28.76 46.64 -18.70
N VAL A 33 -29.90 46.91 -18.05
CA VAL A 33 -30.27 46.27 -16.77
C VAL A 33 -30.33 44.75 -16.89
N ARG A 34 -30.96 44.22 -17.95
CA ARG A 34 -31.00 42.77 -18.18
C ARG A 34 -29.61 42.16 -18.36
N LEU A 35 -28.71 42.85 -19.06
CA LEU A 35 -27.33 42.40 -19.24
C LEU A 35 -26.56 42.41 -17.91
N THR A 36 -26.70 43.45 -17.10
CA THR A 36 -26.08 43.51 -15.77
C THR A 36 -26.58 42.38 -14.87
N LEU A 37 -27.90 42.19 -14.77
CA LEU A 37 -28.47 41.09 -13.97
C LEU A 37 -28.03 39.71 -14.46
N ALA A 38 -27.93 39.52 -15.77
CA ALA A 38 -27.44 38.27 -16.34
C ALA A 38 -25.95 38.04 -16.02
N LEU A 39 -25.14 39.12 -16.00
CA LEU A 39 -23.74 39.07 -15.60
C LEU A 39 -23.62 38.75 -14.10
N ASP A 40 -24.38 39.41 -13.23
CA ASP A 40 -24.38 39.17 -11.79
C ASP A 40 -24.73 37.70 -11.50
N ALA A 41 -25.82 37.20 -12.09
CA ALA A 41 -26.20 35.79 -11.96
C ALA A 41 -25.16 34.81 -12.56
N LYS A 42 -24.31 35.26 -13.49
CA LYS A 42 -23.19 34.46 -14.00
C LYS A 42 -22.03 34.46 -13.01
N LEU A 43 -21.70 35.61 -12.42
CA LEU A 43 -20.64 35.75 -11.41
C LEU A 43 -20.98 34.96 -10.14
N GLU A 44 -22.22 35.03 -9.65
CA GLU A 44 -22.68 34.22 -8.51
C GLU A 44 -22.54 32.71 -8.77
N ARG A 45 -22.94 32.25 -9.97
CA ARG A 45 -22.77 30.85 -10.36
C ARG A 45 -21.30 30.45 -10.47
N GLN A 46 -20.44 31.37 -10.90
CA GLN A 46 -19.00 31.11 -10.97
C GLN A 46 -18.40 31.00 -9.57
N ALA A 47 -18.67 31.97 -8.68
CA ALA A 47 -18.24 31.91 -7.28
C ALA A 47 -18.73 30.65 -6.57
N ALA A 48 -19.97 30.20 -6.84
CA ALA A 48 -20.49 28.96 -6.28
C ALA A 48 -19.80 27.69 -6.84
N ARG A 49 -19.25 27.73 -8.06
CA ARG A 49 -18.43 26.63 -8.61
C ARG A 49 -17.05 26.65 -7.98
N ASP A 50 -16.41 27.82 -7.94
CA ASP A 50 -15.07 27.99 -7.38
C ASP A 50 -15.06 27.52 -5.90
N ALA A 51 -16.06 27.91 -5.10
CA ALA A 51 -16.19 27.44 -3.71
C ALA A 51 -16.40 25.92 -3.57
N ARG A 52 -17.06 25.28 -4.54
CA ARG A 52 -17.22 23.81 -4.54
C ARG A 52 -15.92 23.11 -4.89
N ASP A 53 -15.15 23.67 -5.82
CA ASP A 53 -13.88 23.10 -6.23
C ASP A 53 -12.83 23.29 -5.12
N GLU A 54 -12.76 24.45 -4.49
CA GLU A 54 -11.96 24.68 -3.27
C GLU A 54 -12.30 23.69 -2.15
N ALA A 55 -13.59 23.46 -1.90
CA ALA A 55 -14.03 22.49 -0.89
C ALA A 55 -13.63 21.04 -1.24
N ARG A 56 -13.64 20.67 -2.52
CA ARG A 56 -13.18 19.36 -2.99
C ARG A 56 -11.67 19.20 -2.83
N GLU A 57 -10.90 20.22 -3.19
CA GLU A 57 -9.45 20.22 -3.03
C GLU A 57 -9.05 20.14 -1.55
N ALA A 58 -9.71 20.92 -0.69
CA ALA A 58 -9.50 20.86 0.76
C ALA A 58 -9.81 19.48 1.33
N LYS A 59 -10.91 18.85 0.88
CA LYS A 59 -11.25 17.48 1.28
C LYS A 59 -10.20 16.47 0.79
N ALA A 60 -9.79 16.55 -0.47
CA ALA A 60 -8.78 15.65 -1.02
C ALA A 60 -7.43 15.76 -0.28
N ALA A 61 -7.03 16.99 0.09
CA ALA A 61 -5.84 17.23 0.88
C ALA A 61 -5.95 16.64 2.30
N ALA A 62 -7.13 16.72 2.94
CA ALA A 62 -7.38 16.11 4.24
C ALA A 62 -7.35 14.58 4.18
N ASP A 63 -7.98 13.98 3.16
CA ASP A 63 -7.99 12.53 2.95
C ASP A 63 -6.56 11.99 2.69
N ASP A 64 -5.77 12.70 1.89
CA ASP A 64 -4.36 12.37 1.61
C ASP A 64 -3.48 12.51 2.87
N ALA A 65 -3.71 13.53 3.70
CA ALA A 65 -3.04 13.67 5.00
C ALA A 65 -3.36 12.49 5.94
N ALA A 66 -4.63 12.08 6.02
CA ALA A 66 -5.05 10.94 6.83
C ALA A 66 -4.40 9.63 6.35
N LEU A 67 -4.30 9.42 5.03
CA LEU A 67 -3.63 8.25 4.46
C LEU A 67 -2.12 8.24 4.75
N ARG A 68 -1.47 9.41 4.77
CA ARG A 68 -0.05 9.49 5.17
C ARG A 68 0.13 9.11 6.63
N GLU A 69 -0.74 9.58 7.51
CA GLU A 69 -0.69 9.25 8.93
C GLU A 69 -0.89 7.74 9.16
N SER A 70 -1.88 7.11 8.51
CA SER A 70 -2.10 5.67 8.64
C SER A 70 -0.88 4.87 8.18
N ARG A 71 -0.24 5.26 7.06
CA ARG A 71 0.99 4.62 6.57
C ARG A 71 2.16 4.73 7.53
N VAL A 72 2.29 5.86 8.24
CA VAL A 72 3.35 6.03 9.24
C VAL A 72 3.12 5.10 10.43
N VAL A 73 1.87 4.95 10.89
CA VAL A 73 1.53 4.02 11.97
C VAL A 73 1.79 2.57 11.55
N GLU A 74 1.32 2.15 10.38
CA GLU A 74 1.57 0.82 9.83
C GLU A 74 3.06 0.53 9.67
N ALA A 75 3.83 1.51 9.15
CA ALA A 75 5.27 1.36 9.02
C ALA A 75 5.98 1.24 10.37
N ALA A 76 5.54 2.00 11.38
CA ALA A 76 6.09 1.92 12.73
C ALA A 76 5.78 0.56 13.39
N GLU A 77 4.59 0.02 13.18
CA GLU A 77 4.20 -1.31 13.66
C GLU A 77 4.99 -2.42 12.96
N ALA A 78 5.11 -2.36 11.63
CA ALA A 78 5.92 -3.29 10.86
C ALA A 78 7.41 -3.23 11.28
N ALA A 79 7.93 -2.04 11.57
CA ALA A 79 9.29 -1.87 12.09
C ALA A 79 9.46 -2.51 13.48
N ARG A 80 8.47 -2.37 14.37
CA ARG A 80 8.48 -3.05 15.69
C ARG A 80 8.51 -4.56 15.54
N LEU A 81 7.73 -5.12 14.63
CA LEU A 81 7.72 -6.57 14.35
C LEU A 81 9.06 -7.06 13.80
N ARG A 82 9.75 -6.27 12.96
CA ARG A 82 11.07 -6.64 12.40
C ARG A 82 12.22 -6.63 13.41
N VAL A 83 12.09 -5.89 14.51
CA VAL A 83 13.14 -5.76 15.53
C VAL A 83 13.01 -6.85 16.60
N ALA A 84 11.93 -7.64 16.61
CA ALA A 84 11.86 -8.83 17.45
C ALA A 84 12.95 -9.83 17.00
N GLU A 85 13.94 -10.05 17.86
CA GLU A 85 14.94 -11.09 17.61
C GLU A 85 14.22 -12.44 17.50
N PRO A 86 14.55 -13.25 16.48
CA PRO A 86 13.89 -14.54 16.30
C PRO A 86 14.12 -15.38 17.54
N THR A 87 13.06 -15.96 18.08
CA THR A 87 13.18 -16.81 19.27
C THR A 87 14.05 -18.03 18.93
N PRO A 88 14.67 -18.68 19.93
CA PRO A 88 15.40 -19.94 19.69
C PRO A 88 14.54 -20.99 18.98
N ALA A 89 13.25 -21.06 19.32
CA ALA A 89 12.28 -21.96 18.66
C ALA A 89 12.06 -21.59 17.19
N GLU A 90 11.89 -20.31 16.85
CA GLU A 90 11.77 -19.85 15.46
C GLU A 90 13.03 -20.14 14.64
N THR A 91 14.21 -19.95 15.25
CA THR A 91 15.49 -20.30 14.64
C THR A 91 15.56 -21.79 14.36
N GLN A 92 15.12 -22.63 15.30
CA GLN A 92 15.07 -24.08 15.13
C GLN A 92 14.08 -24.51 14.05
N LYS A 93 12.85 -23.96 14.03
CA LYS A 93 11.86 -24.17 12.96
C LYS A 93 12.45 -23.84 11.59
N ARG A 94 13.13 -22.69 11.45
CA ARG A 94 13.75 -22.27 10.18
C ARG A 94 14.80 -23.27 9.70
N ARG A 95 15.61 -23.82 10.62
CA ARG A 95 16.62 -24.83 10.30
C ARG A 95 15.98 -26.14 9.84
N VAL A 96 14.97 -26.62 10.56
CA VAL A 96 14.22 -27.84 10.19
C VAL A 96 13.51 -27.68 8.84
N LYS A 97 12.83 -26.54 8.59
CA LYS A 97 12.23 -26.21 7.30
C LYS A 97 13.27 -26.23 6.18
N GLY A 98 14.45 -25.64 6.40
CA GLY A 98 15.53 -25.64 5.41
C GLY A 98 15.97 -27.05 5.00
N VAL A 99 16.00 -28.00 5.94
CA VAL A 99 16.33 -29.40 5.66
C VAL A 99 15.20 -30.10 4.90
N LEU A 100 13.94 -29.88 5.30
CA LEU A 100 12.79 -30.56 4.72
C LEU A 100 12.32 -29.97 3.39
N ASN A 101 12.53 -28.68 3.11
CA ASN A 101 12.05 -28.04 1.88
C ASN A 101 12.52 -28.75 0.60
N ARG A 102 13.77 -29.21 0.58
CA ARG A 102 14.28 -29.96 -0.58
C ARG A 102 13.59 -31.32 -0.74
N LEU A 103 13.28 -31.98 0.38
CA LEU A 103 12.55 -33.23 0.39
C LEU A 103 11.10 -33.02 -0.07
N LEU A 104 10.40 -32.01 0.44
CA LEU A 104 9.03 -31.66 0.03
C LEU A 104 8.96 -31.37 -1.48
N TRP A 105 9.92 -30.59 -2.00
CA TRP A 105 9.99 -30.30 -3.43
C TRP A 105 10.17 -31.56 -4.28
N THR A 106 10.94 -32.54 -3.78
CA THR A 106 11.16 -33.81 -4.47
C THR A 106 9.91 -34.69 -4.40
N GLU A 107 9.20 -34.69 -3.26
CA GLU A 107 7.98 -35.46 -3.04
C GLU A 107 6.82 -34.94 -3.90
N ALA A 108 6.70 -33.62 -4.05
CA ALA A 108 5.71 -32.98 -4.91
C ALA A 108 6.01 -33.14 -6.42
N GLU A 109 7.06 -33.87 -6.80
CA GLU A 109 7.51 -34.04 -8.19
C GLU A 109 7.70 -32.72 -8.97
N GLY A 110 7.91 -31.61 -8.26
CA GLY A 110 8.01 -30.26 -8.83
C GLY A 110 6.68 -29.56 -9.11
N ASP A 111 5.55 -30.10 -8.68
CA ASP A 111 4.26 -29.44 -8.66
C ASP A 111 4.22 -28.35 -7.57
N GLU A 112 3.91 -27.12 -7.97
CA GLU A 112 3.93 -25.96 -7.08
C GLU A 112 2.75 -25.97 -6.09
N GLU A 113 1.57 -26.44 -6.52
CA GLU A 113 0.37 -26.46 -5.67
C GLU A 113 0.51 -27.54 -4.58
N GLU A 114 0.97 -28.74 -4.95
CA GLU A 114 1.26 -29.81 -4.00
C GLU A 114 2.39 -29.44 -3.04
N TYR A 115 3.45 -28.78 -3.53
CA TYR A 115 4.51 -28.27 -2.68
C TYR A 115 4.03 -27.26 -1.65
N GLU A 116 3.19 -26.30 -2.05
CA GLU A 116 2.62 -25.30 -1.13
C GLU A 116 1.74 -25.96 -0.06
N ILE A 117 0.91 -26.95 -0.43
CA ILE A 117 0.09 -27.73 0.53
C ILE A 117 0.99 -28.45 1.55
N LEU A 118 2.02 -29.15 1.09
CA LEU A 118 2.96 -29.85 1.98
C LEU A 118 3.75 -28.88 2.87
N ARG A 119 4.07 -27.69 2.36
CA ARG A 119 4.75 -26.65 3.13
C ARG A 119 3.84 -26.08 4.22
N GLU A 120 2.56 -25.85 3.94
CA GLU A 120 1.57 -25.43 4.92
C GLU A 120 1.37 -26.49 6.02
N ASP A 121 1.31 -27.77 5.67
CA ASP A 121 1.21 -28.88 6.64
C ASP A 121 2.47 -28.98 7.52
N LEU A 122 3.67 -28.83 6.92
CA LEU A 122 4.92 -28.77 7.69
C LEU A 122 4.91 -27.59 8.68
N ASP A 123 4.42 -26.44 8.25
CA ASP A 123 4.33 -25.25 9.10
C ASP A 123 3.40 -25.49 10.28
N ALA A 124 2.22 -26.06 10.05
CA ALA A 124 1.27 -26.42 11.10
C ALA A 124 1.88 -27.39 12.13
N ARG A 125 2.53 -28.46 11.68
CA ARG A 125 3.16 -29.46 12.57
C ARG A 125 4.35 -28.91 13.34
N LEU A 126 5.11 -27.98 12.74
CA LEU A 126 6.17 -27.27 13.45
C LEU A 126 5.63 -26.34 14.54
N TYR A 127 4.45 -25.75 14.35
CA TYR A 127 3.77 -25.00 15.42
C TYR A 127 3.32 -25.91 16.55
N GLU A 128 2.74 -27.07 16.24
CA GLU A 128 2.36 -28.04 17.28
C GLU A 128 3.57 -28.61 18.03
N ALA A 129 4.67 -28.88 17.32
CA ALA A 129 5.89 -29.39 17.93
C ALA A 129 6.61 -28.36 18.83
N GLU A 130 6.37 -27.06 18.62
CA GLU A 130 6.97 -25.98 19.44
C GLU A 130 6.56 -26.07 20.91
N ASP A 131 5.34 -26.53 21.18
CA ASP A 131 4.81 -26.69 22.54
C ASP A 131 5.48 -27.86 23.30
N ALA A 132 6.25 -28.71 22.60
CA ALA A 132 6.95 -29.82 23.22
C ALA A 132 8.14 -29.33 24.09
N PRO A 133 8.31 -29.86 25.31
CA PRO A 133 9.40 -29.46 26.18
C PRO A 133 10.76 -29.80 25.56
N GLY A 134 11.63 -28.78 25.45
CA GLY A 134 12.97 -28.93 24.87
C GLY A 134 13.03 -28.84 23.35
N PHE A 135 11.95 -28.42 22.67
CA PHE A 135 11.90 -28.28 21.21
C PHE A 135 13.11 -27.52 20.62
N ALA A 136 13.49 -26.40 21.23
CA ALA A 136 14.61 -25.58 20.75
C ALA A 136 15.98 -26.27 20.90
N ASP A 137 16.11 -27.21 21.84
CA ASP A 137 17.36 -27.90 22.18
C ASP A 137 17.50 -29.27 21.50
N LEU A 138 16.41 -29.81 20.95
CA LEU A 138 16.40 -31.08 20.24
C LEU A 138 17.31 -31.02 18.99
N PRO A 139 18.12 -32.06 18.71
CA PRO A 139 18.88 -32.12 17.46
C PRO A 139 17.96 -32.02 16.24
N ILE A 140 18.39 -31.25 15.25
CA ILE A 140 17.59 -30.95 14.04
C ILE A 140 17.23 -32.24 13.30
N GLU A 141 18.13 -33.22 13.32
CA GLU A 141 17.95 -34.52 12.68
C GLU A 141 16.81 -35.32 13.32
N VAL A 142 16.70 -35.28 14.64
CA VAL A 142 15.65 -35.98 15.39
C VAL A 142 14.29 -35.36 15.09
N LEU A 143 14.21 -34.03 15.10
CA LEU A 143 12.99 -33.30 14.75
C LEU A 143 12.59 -33.53 13.28
N ALA A 144 13.54 -33.42 12.35
CA ALA A 144 13.28 -33.61 10.94
C ALA A 144 12.84 -35.05 10.62
N GLN A 145 13.42 -36.05 11.28
CA GLN A 145 12.99 -37.44 11.13
C GLN A 145 11.60 -37.69 11.73
N ALA A 146 11.30 -37.11 12.90
CA ALA A 146 9.99 -37.22 13.52
C ALA A 146 8.90 -36.61 12.63
N LEU A 147 9.11 -35.38 12.14
CA LEU A 147 8.18 -34.70 11.23
C LEU A 147 8.05 -35.41 9.89
N LYS A 148 9.14 -35.93 9.34
CA LYS A 148 9.10 -36.76 8.13
C LYS A 148 8.18 -37.97 8.32
N ALA A 149 8.33 -38.69 9.44
CA ALA A 149 7.52 -39.87 9.75
C ALA A 149 6.04 -39.49 9.96
N ASP A 150 5.80 -38.38 10.64
CA ASP A 150 4.45 -37.86 10.92
C ASP A 150 3.72 -37.45 9.64
N MET A 151 4.40 -36.75 8.73
CA MET A 151 3.89 -36.36 7.40
C MET A 151 3.88 -37.52 6.40
N ARG A 152 4.46 -38.68 6.74
CA ARG A 152 4.59 -39.88 5.89
C ARG A 152 5.34 -39.64 4.58
N LEU A 153 6.33 -38.75 4.60
CA LEU A 153 7.17 -38.46 3.42
C LEU A 153 8.07 -39.65 3.10
N CYS A 154 8.13 -40.06 1.84
CA CYS A 154 8.84 -41.28 1.46
C CYS A 154 10.33 -41.05 1.11
N GLY A 155 10.70 -39.87 0.59
CA GLY A 155 12.07 -39.62 0.11
C GLY A 155 13.18 -39.66 1.18
N GLU A 156 14.43 -39.88 0.76
CA GLU A 156 15.58 -39.96 1.67
C GLU A 156 15.93 -38.59 2.27
N LEU A 157 16.05 -38.53 3.60
CA LEU A 157 16.43 -37.30 4.28
C LEU A 157 17.95 -37.15 4.28
N VAL A 158 18.48 -36.34 3.36
CA VAL A 158 19.90 -36.02 3.30
C VAL A 158 20.21 -34.89 4.30
N VAL A 159 20.45 -35.26 5.56
CA VAL A 159 20.99 -34.29 6.52
C VAL A 159 22.48 -34.17 6.28
N THR A 160 22.90 -33.03 5.73
CA THR A 160 24.32 -32.70 5.69
C THR A 160 24.72 -32.26 7.10
N THR A 161 25.00 -33.23 7.98
CA THR A 161 25.60 -32.91 9.26
C THR A 161 26.93 -32.23 8.96
N ALA A 162 27.10 -30.98 9.38
CA ALA A 162 28.37 -30.28 9.36
C ALA A 162 29.31 -30.88 10.41
N ALA A 163 29.47 -32.21 10.41
CA ALA A 163 30.47 -32.91 11.15
C ALA A 163 31.83 -32.44 10.64
N ARG A 164 32.39 -31.45 11.33
CA ARG A 164 33.82 -31.14 11.36
C ARG A 164 34.45 -31.09 9.96
N LEU A 165 34.31 -29.95 9.29
CA LEU A 165 35.43 -29.45 8.51
C LEU A 165 36.59 -29.19 9.50
N VAL A 166 37.30 -30.25 9.91
CA VAL A 166 38.65 -30.11 10.43
C VAL A 166 39.44 -29.53 9.26
N PRO A 167 39.97 -28.30 9.34
CA PRO A 167 40.84 -27.85 8.28
C PRO A 167 42.05 -28.78 8.29
N ALA A 168 42.17 -29.63 7.27
CA ALA A 168 43.41 -30.31 6.93
C ALA A 168 44.39 -29.25 6.40
N ASN A 169 44.77 -28.31 7.26
CA ASN A 169 45.81 -27.33 7.00
C ASN A 169 47.06 -27.77 7.77
N THR A 170 47.55 -28.97 7.46
CA THR A 170 48.95 -29.31 7.69
C THR A 170 49.77 -28.44 6.76
N GLY A 171 50.20 -27.28 7.27
CA GLY A 171 51.07 -26.36 6.54
C GLY A 171 52.36 -27.07 6.14
N VAL A 172 52.48 -27.43 4.86
CA VAL A 172 53.76 -27.74 4.24
C VAL A 172 54.43 -26.39 3.98
N GLN A 173 55.29 -25.97 4.91
CA GLN A 173 56.26 -24.90 4.67
C GLN A 173 57.13 -25.31 3.48
N SER A 174 56.96 -24.64 2.34
CA SER A 174 57.94 -24.71 1.26
C SER A 174 59.15 -23.85 1.64
N PRO A 175 60.40 -24.37 1.55
CA PRO A 175 61.59 -23.60 1.86
C PRO A 175 61.80 -22.51 0.82
N ARG A 176 61.91 -21.25 1.27
CA ARG A 176 62.33 -20.13 0.43
C ARG A 176 63.74 -20.40 -0.07
N ALA A 177 63.89 -20.46 -1.39
CA ALA A 177 65.18 -20.46 -2.05
C ALA A 177 65.87 -19.12 -1.80
N ASP A 178 67.04 -19.21 -1.18
CA ASP A 178 68.05 -18.16 -1.09
C ASP A 178 68.55 -17.88 -2.52
N THR A 179 68.45 -16.62 -2.98
CA THR A 179 69.06 -16.18 -4.23
C THR A 179 70.16 -15.19 -3.87
N GLY A 180 71.39 -15.72 -3.80
CA GLY A 180 72.62 -14.96 -3.92
C GLY A 180 73.01 -14.79 -5.38
#